data_AF-A0A9N7P2I1-F1
#
_entry.id   AF-A0A9N7P2I1-F1
#
_cell.length_a   1.000
_cell.length_b   1.000
_cell.length_c   1.000
_cell.angle_alpha   90.00
_cell.angle_beta   90.00
_cell.angle_gamma   90.00
#
_symmetry.space_group_name_H-M   'P 1'
#
loop_
_entity.id
_entity.type
_entity.pdbx_description
1 polymer ?
#
loop_
_entity_poly.entity_id
_entity_poly.type
_entity_poly.pdbx_seq_one_letter_code
_entity_poly.pdbx_strand_id
1 'polypeptide(L)'
;MEDDKREETHLEQGSPPNEAIFFVLAYLPLFELLAMARVCKSLRDAINDDILPWLKLVVGPPLNWRLSDEILTKITSKAEGRLRVLALINCVKITDDGLLRVVAQNSHISKILVPGCTSLTPEGIIKAVEILSQNNHRLKRLQINGIYGIRRRDLETLSTLIDQTHLRTHMTLYHEHKSLSTLQLIKIDEPIDVDVCPKCNQVGIVYDCPQNLCQRKQVRECKGCENCIIRCVECGVCVSSTQGPEEALCSDTLCLDCWLRLPKCNFCNKPYCKRHGDERAISVSRSSGFLCDACRFNFN
;
A
#
# COMPACT_ATOMS: atom_id res chain seq x y z
N MET A 1 17.30 -32.81 -63.75
CA MET A 1 16.41 -31.64 -63.81
C MET A 1 15.28 -31.95 -62.84
N GLU A 2 15.57 -31.80 -61.55
CA GLU A 2 14.62 -31.95 -60.45
C GLU A 2 14.77 -30.66 -59.64
N ASP A 3 13.80 -29.76 -59.81
CA ASP A 3 13.72 -28.52 -59.06
C ASP A 3 13.13 -28.83 -57.67
N ASP A 4 14.01 -28.82 -56.67
CA ASP A 4 13.68 -28.87 -55.26
C ASP A 4 13.09 -27.52 -54.82
N LYS A 5 11.78 -27.36 -54.96
CA LYS A 5 11.05 -26.22 -54.38
C LYS A 5 10.94 -26.42 -52.88
N ARG A 6 11.86 -25.80 -52.14
CA ARG A 6 11.73 -25.56 -50.70
C ARG A 6 10.50 -24.68 -50.45
N GLU A 7 9.44 -25.29 -49.92
CA GLU A 7 8.35 -24.56 -49.27
C GLU A 7 8.90 -23.86 -48.02
N GLU A 8 9.18 -22.56 -48.14
CA GLU A 8 9.34 -21.69 -47.00
C GLU A 8 7.99 -21.62 -46.27
N THR A 9 7.93 -22.31 -45.14
CA THR A 9 6.83 -22.20 -44.19
C THR A 9 6.85 -20.78 -43.60
N HIS A 10 6.10 -19.88 -44.22
CA HIS A 10 5.75 -18.59 -43.64
C HIS A 10 5.02 -18.86 -42.33
N LEU A 11 5.76 -18.77 -41.21
CA LEU A 11 5.17 -18.64 -39.89
C LEU A 11 4.28 -17.40 -39.94
N GLU A 12 2.95 -17.61 -39.95
CA GLU A 12 1.98 -16.53 -39.84
C GLU A 12 2.32 -15.70 -38.59
N GLN A 13 2.96 -14.54 -38.81
CA GLN A 13 3.07 -13.50 -37.82
C GLN A 13 1.64 -13.04 -37.56
N GLY A 14 1.04 -13.57 -36.50
CA GLY A 14 -0.28 -13.15 -36.05
C GLY A 14 -0.34 -11.63 -36.02
N SER A 15 -1.43 -11.06 -36.54
CA SER A 15 -1.56 -9.62 -36.71
C SER A 15 -1.20 -8.87 -35.42
N PRO A 16 -0.49 -7.73 -35.53
CA PRO A 16 -0.21 -6.90 -34.35
C PRO A 16 -1.52 -6.55 -33.65
N PRO A 17 -1.50 -6.40 -32.32
CA PRO A 17 -2.71 -6.08 -31.60
C PRO A 17 -3.12 -4.65 -31.97
N ASN A 18 -4.42 -4.39 -31.96
CA ASN A 18 -4.95 -3.06 -32.25
C ASN A 18 -4.31 -2.02 -31.31
N GLU A 19 -3.89 -0.86 -31.84
CA GLU A 19 -3.23 0.21 -31.08
C GLU A 19 -4.02 0.66 -29.83
N ALA A 20 -5.35 0.53 -29.86
CA ALA A 20 -6.21 0.79 -28.71
C ALA A 20 -5.81 -0.02 -27.46
N ILE A 21 -5.18 -1.20 -27.63
CA ILE A 21 -4.78 -2.05 -26.52
C ILE A 21 -3.71 -1.39 -25.64
N PHE A 22 -2.79 -0.61 -26.21
CA PHE A 22 -1.70 0.02 -25.45
C PHE A 22 -2.26 1.03 -24.44
N PHE A 23 -3.32 1.74 -24.82
CA PHE A 23 -4.06 2.61 -23.91
C PHE A 23 -4.73 1.84 -22.79
N VAL A 24 -5.16 0.59 -23.00
CA VAL A 24 -5.75 -0.24 -21.95
C VAL A 24 -4.67 -0.79 -21.03
N LEU A 25 -3.58 -1.34 -21.59
CA LEU A 25 -2.50 -1.99 -20.86
C LEU A 25 -1.85 -1.05 -19.83
N ALA A 26 -1.70 0.24 -20.16
CA ALA A 26 -1.13 1.24 -19.27
C ALA A 26 -1.92 1.49 -17.97
N TYR A 27 -3.20 1.10 -17.90
CA TYR A 27 -4.06 1.26 -16.72
C TYR A 27 -4.34 -0.04 -15.98
N LEU A 28 -3.90 -1.19 -16.51
CA LEU A 28 -4.10 -2.47 -15.85
C LEU A 28 -3.23 -2.56 -14.58
N PRO A 29 -3.77 -3.08 -13.47
CA PRO A 29 -2.93 -3.45 -12.35
C PRO A 29 -1.96 -4.58 -12.75
N LEU A 30 -0.88 -4.73 -11.98
CA LEU A 30 0.21 -5.62 -12.35
C LEU A 30 -0.24 -7.07 -12.58
N PHE A 31 -1.20 -7.55 -11.79
CA PHE A 31 -1.70 -8.92 -11.92
C PHE A 31 -2.36 -9.13 -13.29
N GLU A 32 -3.26 -8.24 -13.68
CA GLU A 32 -3.98 -8.25 -14.94
C GLU A 32 -3.01 -8.04 -16.11
N LEU A 33 -2.04 -7.14 -15.99
CA LEU A 33 -1.00 -6.93 -17.00
C LEU A 33 -0.19 -8.22 -17.25
N LEU A 34 0.24 -8.90 -16.18
CA LEU A 34 0.95 -10.17 -16.28
C LEU A 34 0.06 -11.30 -16.83
N ALA A 35 -1.24 -11.29 -16.53
CA ALA A 35 -2.20 -12.23 -17.09
C ALA A 35 -2.39 -12.01 -18.60
N MET A 36 -2.49 -10.76 -19.06
CA MET A 36 -2.58 -10.41 -20.48
C MET A 36 -1.37 -10.90 -21.28
N ALA A 37 -0.16 -10.79 -20.71
CA ALA A 37 1.06 -11.31 -21.32
C ALA A 37 1.08 -12.84 -21.47
N ARG A 38 0.15 -13.57 -20.85
CA ARG A 38 0.02 -15.03 -20.97
C ARG A 38 -1.03 -15.46 -22.00
N VAL A 39 -1.83 -14.54 -22.53
CA VAL A 39 -2.94 -14.85 -23.46
C VAL A 39 -2.42 -15.27 -24.84
N CYS A 40 -1.55 -14.47 -25.45
CA CYS A 40 -0.95 -14.78 -26.76
C CYS A 40 0.44 -14.15 -26.91
N LYS A 41 1.17 -14.48 -27.99
CA LYS A 41 2.50 -13.90 -28.28
C LYS A 41 2.39 -12.40 -28.55
N SER A 42 1.48 -12.01 -29.44
CA SER A 42 1.20 -10.61 -29.80
C SER A 42 0.98 -9.68 -28.59
N LEU A 43 0.17 -10.09 -27.60
CA LEU A 43 -0.04 -9.31 -26.37
C LEU A 43 1.18 -9.30 -25.45
N ARG A 44 1.91 -10.42 -25.36
CA ARG A 44 3.14 -10.50 -24.58
C ARG A 44 4.20 -9.54 -25.12
N ASP A 45 4.34 -9.50 -26.44
CA ASP A 45 5.31 -8.66 -27.13
C ASP A 45 4.90 -7.18 -26.96
N ALA A 46 3.63 -6.83 -27.19
CA ALA A 46 3.10 -5.49 -26.91
C ALA A 46 3.37 -5.00 -25.47
N ILE A 47 3.27 -5.89 -24.47
CA ILE A 47 3.53 -5.56 -23.06
C ILE A 47 5.03 -5.45 -22.75
N ASN A 48 5.88 -6.20 -23.47
CA ASN A 48 7.34 -6.17 -23.26
C ASN A 48 7.98 -4.97 -23.95
N ASP A 49 7.45 -4.57 -25.10
CA ASP A 49 8.01 -3.52 -25.96
C ASP A 49 7.47 -2.13 -25.59
N ASP A 50 6.35 -2.05 -24.86
CA ASP A 50 5.82 -0.79 -24.31
C ASP A 50 6.35 -0.54 -22.90
N ILE A 51 6.82 0.69 -22.69
CA ILE A 51 7.44 1.18 -21.45
C ILE A 51 6.39 1.81 -20.53
N LEU A 52 5.29 2.33 -21.09
CA LEU A 52 4.27 3.08 -20.34
C LEU A 52 3.69 2.30 -19.15
N PRO A 53 3.35 1.00 -19.26
CA PRO A 53 2.84 0.21 -18.13
C PRO A 53 3.86 0.06 -16.99
N TRP A 54 5.15 0.20 -17.29
CA TRP A 54 6.24 -0.02 -16.34
C TRP A 54 6.74 1.25 -15.66
N LEU A 55 6.22 2.43 -16.01
CA LEU A 55 6.58 3.69 -15.33
C LEU A 55 6.11 3.72 -13.87
N LYS A 56 5.10 2.92 -13.52
CA LYS A 56 4.57 2.78 -12.16
C LYS A 56 4.41 1.29 -11.83
N LEU A 57 5.28 0.79 -10.96
CA LEU A 57 5.18 -0.55 -10.45
C LEU A 57 4.49 -0.54 -9.08
N VAL A 58 3.34 -1.20 -8.99
CA VAL A 58 2.63 -1.43 -7.71
C VAL A 58 2.50 -2.93 -7.51
N VAL A 59 3.14 -3.45 -6.45
CA VAL A 59 3.04 -4.84 -6.01
C VAL A 59 2.42 -4.86 -4.63
N GLY A 60 1.31 -5.56 -4.49
CA GLY A 60 0.66 -5.84 -3.21
C GLY A 60 0.10 -7.25 -3.17
N PRO A 61 -0.70 -7.59 -2.15
CA PRO A 61 -1.38 -8.88 -2.08
C PRO A 61 -2.21 -9.16 -3.34
N PRO A 62 -2.21 -10.41 -3.87
CA PRO A 62 -1.46 -11.58 -3.37
C PRO A 62 -0.03 -11.73 -3.94
N LEU A 63 0.41 -10.83 -4.85
CA LEU A 63 1.68 -10.96 -5.56
C LEU A 63 2.91 -10.75 -4.66
N ASN A 64 2.77 -9.95 -3.61
CA ASN A 64 3.83 -9.62 -2.65
C ASN A 64 4.57 -10.85 -2.08
N TRP A 65 3.88 -11.97 -1.82
CA TRP A 65 4.49 -13.18 -1.24
C TRP A 65 5.41 -13.94 -2.21
N ARG A 66 5.26 -13.70 -3.52
CA ARG A 66 6.03 -14.35 -4.57
C ARG A 66 7.16 -13.48 -5.11
N LEU A 67 7.19 -12.20 -4.75
CA LEU A 67 8.20 -11.27 -5.22
C LEU A 67 9.54 -11.53 -4.50
N SER A 68 10.60 -11.79 -5.26
CA SER A 68 12.00 -11.82 -4.79
C SER A 68 12.78 -10.68 -5.43
N ASP A 69 14.01 -10.44 -4.96
CA ASP A 69 14.84 -9.37 -5.52
C ASP A 69 15.16 -9.57 -7.01
N GLU A 70 15.34 -10.82 -7.45
CA GLU A 70 15.61 -11.16 -8.86
C GLU A 70 14.37 -10.87 -9.73
N ILE A 71 13.19 -11.24 -9.25
CA ILE A 71 11.93 -10.99 -9.94
C ILE A 71 11.67 -9.48 -9.99
N LEU A 72 11.88 -8.78 -8.89
CA LEU A 72 11.75 -7.32 -8.81
C LEU A 72 12.66 -6.65 -9.85
N THR A 73 13.96 -7.00 -9.86
CA THR A 73 14.93 -6.45 -10.82
C THR A 73 14.50 -6.70 -12.27
N LYS A 74 14.03 -7.92 -12.58
CA LYS A 74 13.56 -8.28 -13.93
C LYS A 74 12.30 -7.52 -14.36
N ILE A 75 11.40 -7.22 -13.43
CA ILE A 75 10.19 -6.46 -13.73
C ILE A 75 10.55 -4.98 -13.92
N THR A 76 11.38 -4.42 -13.04
CA THR A 76 11.77 -3.00 -13.11
C THR A 76 12.68 -2.68 -14.28
N SER A 77 13.43 -3.66 -14.81
CA SER A 77 14.26 -3.44 -16.01
C SER A 77 13.43 -3.10 -17.26
N LYS A 78 12.16 -3.49 -17.30
CA LYS A 78 11.24 -3.14 -18.39
C LYS A 78 10.91 -1.65 -18.47
N ALA A 79 11.16 -0.90 -17.39
CA ALA A 79 11.00 0.54 -17.40
C ALA A 79 12.18 1.27 -18.09
N GLU A 80 13.25 0.56 -18.46
CA GLU A 80 14.45 1.13 -19.11
C GLU A 80 15.01 2.37 -18.38
N GLY A 81 15.09 2.32 -17.05
CA GLY A 81 15.57 3.42 -16.22
C GLY A 81 14.57 4.57 -16.02
N ARG A 82 13.35 4.47 -16.59
CA ARG A 82 12.30 5.50 -16.51
C ARG A 82 11.27 5.24 -15.41
N LEU A 83 11.45 4.24 -14.55
CA LEU A 83 10.53 3.97 -13.45
C LEU A 83 10.36 5.23 -12.58
N ARG A 84 9.13 5.66 -12.36
CA ARG A 84 8.79 6.89 -11.60
C ARG A 84 8.22 6.60 -10.22
N VAL A 85 7.52 5.48 -10.07
CA VAL A 85 6.84 5.08 -8.84
C VAL A 85 7.11 3.60 -8.59
N LEU A 86 7.68 3.30 -7.42
CA LEU A 86 7.87 1.94 -6.92
C LEU A 86 7.06 1.79 -5.64
N ALA A 87 6.00 0.98 -5.67
CA ALA A 87 5.20 0.65 -4.50
C ALA A 87 5.24 -0.86 -4.24
N LEU A 88 5.85 -1.27 -3.14
CA LEU A 88 6.01 -2.65 -2.68
C LEU A 88 5.32 -2.78 -1.32
N ILE A 89 4.16 -3.41 -1.30
CA ILE A 89 3.28 -3.45 -0.14
C ILE A 89 3.39 -4.82 0.51
N ASN A 90 3.85 -4.87 1.76
CA ASN A 90 4.08 -6.11 2.51
C ASN A 90 4.96 -7.12 1.73
N CYS A 91 5.93 -6.63 0.97
CA CYS A 91 6.86 -7.46 0.18
C CYS A 91 8.03 -7.91 1.07
N VAL A 92 7.75 -8.79 2.04
CA VAL A 92 8.69 -9.20 3.10
C VAL A 92 9.95 -9.90 2.62
N LYS A 93 10.00 -10.38 1.38
CA LYS A 93 11.18 -11.04 0.79
C LYS A 93 12.13 -10.08 0.08
N ILE A 94 11.75 -8.80 -0.05
CA ILE A 94 12.61 -7.79 -0.68
C ILE A 94 13.63 -7.27 0.33
N THR A 95 14.89 -7.31 -0.07
CA THR A 95 16.03 -6.89 0.76
C THR A 95 16.59 -5.55 0.31
N ASP A 96 17.49 -5.00 1.12
CA ASP A 96 18.22 -3.78 0.77
C ASP A 96 18.95 -3.94 -0.57
N ASP A 97 19.56 -5.09 -0.85
CA ASP A 97 20.27 -5.34 -2.11
C ASP A 97 19.32 -5.28 -3.31
N GLY A 98 18.12 -5.85 -3.19
CA GLY A 98 17.08 -5.76 -4.20
C GLY A 98 16.66 -4.32 -4.47
N LEU A 99 16.37 -3.56 -3.42
CA LEU A 99 15.98 -2.16 -3.54
C LEU A 99 17.12 -1.31 -4.15
N LEU A 100 18.35 -1.50 -3.69
CA LEU A 100 19.54 -0.77 -4.14
C LEU A 100 19.82 -1.02 -5.64
N ARG A 101 19.65 -2.26 -6.13
CA ARG A 101 19.75 -2.56 -7.57
C ARG A 101 18.70 -1.80 -8.39
N VAL A 102 17.45 -1.76 -7.91
CA VAL A 102 16.36 -1.08 -8.62
C VAL A 102 16.61 0.42 -8.72
N VAL A 103 16.99 1.09 -7.63
CA VAL A 103 17.24 2.54 -7.63
C VAL A 103 18.49 2.91 -8.42
N ALA A 104 19.52 2.05 -8.44
CA ALA A 104 20.71 2.26 -9.26
C ALA A 104 20.39 2.20 -10.76
N GLN A 105 19.46 1.32 -11.17
CA GLN A 105 19.00 1.22 -12.56
C GLN A 105 17.99 2.30 -12.96
N ASN A 106 17.28 2.89 -12.00
CA ASN A 106 16.19 3.82 -12.22
C ASN A 106 16.36 5.09 -11.38
N SER A 107 17.28 5.97 -11.78
CA SER A 107 17.61 7.22 -11.07
C SER A 107 16.49 8.26 -11.06
N HIS A 108 15.41 8.02 -11.79
CA HIS A 108 14.26 8.91 -11.96
C HIS A 108 13.05 8.60 -11.06
N ILE A 109 13.18 7.63 -10.15
CA ILE A 109 12.11 7.27 -9.20
C ILE A 109 11.80 8.46 -8.29
N SER A 110 10.57 8.96 -8.39
CA SER A 110 10.09 10.10 -7.61
C SER A 110 9.29 9.70 -6.35
N LYS A 111 8.77 8.47 -6.32
CA LYS A 111 8.00 7.93 -5.19
C LYS A 111 8.43 6.50 -4.87
N ILE A 112 8.89 6.25 -3.65
CA ILE A 112 9.16 4.91 -3.10
C ILE A 112 8.16 4.66 -1.98
N LEU A 113 7.39 3.58 -2.08
CA LEU A 113 6.44 3.18 -1.07
C LEU A 113 6.73 1.73 -0.72
N VAL A 114 7.28 1.47 0.46
CA VAL A 114 7.69 0.15 0.93
C VAL A 114 7.05 -0.22 2.28
N PRO A 115 5.75 0.03 2.49
CA PRO A 115 5.11 -0.25 3.76
C PRO A 115 5.09 -1.75 4.06
N GLY A 116 5.48 -2.11 5.28
CA GLY A 116 5.52 -3.50 5.74
C GLY A 116 6.58 -4.38 5.06
N CYS A 117 7.55 -3.79 4.35
CA CYS A 117 8.72 -4.50 3.84
C CYS A 117 9.74 -4.72 4.97
N THR A 118 9.47 -5.71 5.82
CA THR A 118 10.20 -5.94 7.09
C THR A 118 11.65 -6.39 6.94
N SER A 119 12.09 -6.78 5.73
CA SER A 119 13.47 -7.18 5.43
C SER A 119 14.33 -6.02 4.92
N LEU A 120 13.75 -4.82 4.80
CA LEU A 120 14.49 -3.59 4.56
C LEU A 120 14.98 -3.00 5.88
N THR A 121 16.14 -2.35 5.84
CA THR A 121 16.74 -1.68 7.01
C THR A 121 16.72 -0.16 6.86
N PRO A 122 16.75 0.61 7.97
CA PRO A 122 16.90 2.07 7.91
C PRO A 122 18.12 2.50 7.07
N GLU A 123 19.24 1.79 7.21
CA GLU A 123 20.47 2.05 6.47
C GLU A 123 20.30 1.80 4.96
N GLY A 124 19.62 0.72 4.58
CA GLY A 124 19.29 0.42 3.18
C GLY A 124 18.38 1.47 2.54
N ILE A 125 17.36 1.94 3.26
CA ILE A 125 16.47 3.01 2.81
C ILE A 125 17.25 4.32 2.61
N ILE A 126 18.06 4.74 3.59
CA ILE A 126 18.88 5.96 3.48
C ILE A 126 19.75 5.90 2.24
N LYS A 127 20.50 4.80 2.06
CA LYS A 127 21.38 4.61 0.90
C LYS A 127 20.60 4.63 -0.42
N ALA A 128 19.40 4.06 -0.46
CA ALA A 128 18.55 4.12 -1.64
C ALA A 128 18.13 5.56 -2.00
N VAL A 129 17.77 6.36 -0.99
CA VAL A 129 17.43 7.77 -1.18
C VAL A 129 18.65 8.61 -1.58
N GLU A 130 19.82 8.33 -1.01
CA GLU A 130 21.08 8.97 -1.39
C GLU A 130 21.42 8.73 -2.86
N ILE A 131 21.31 7.48 -3.34
CA ILE A 131 21.54 7.13 -4.75
C ILE A 131 20.61 7.93 -5.67
N LEU A 132 19.32 8.02 -5.33
CA LEU A 132 18.36 8.80 -6.09
C LEU A 132 18.67 10.31 -6.08
N SER A 133 19.32 10.79 -5.02
CA SER A 133 19.66 12.21 -4.82
C SER A 133 20.89 12.68 -5.62
N GLN A 134 21.72 11.75 -6.14
CA GLN A 134 23.01 12.08 -6.78
C GLN A 134 22.91 12.96 -8.04
N ASN A 135 21.78 12.93 -8.77
CA ASN A 135 21.61 13.61 -10.06
C ASN A 135 20.71 14.85 -9.99
N ASN A 136 20.70 15.58 -8.87
CA ASN A 136 19.75 16.68 -8.60
C ASN A 136 18.27 16.26 -8.68
N HIS A 137 18.01 14.96 -8.74
CA HIS A 137 16.68 14.39 -8.65
C HIS A 137 16.35 14.23 -7.17
N ARG A 138 15.23 14.78 -6.71
CA ARG A 138 14.82 14.62 -5.32
C ARG A 138 13.62 13.69 -5.27
N LEU A 139 13.71 12.70 -4.38
CA LEU A 139 12.57 11.86 -4.06
C LEU A 139 11.48 12.77 -3.47
N LYS A 140 10.27 12.69 -4.01
CA LYS A 140 9.13 13.49 -3.57
C LYS A 140 8.35 12.81 -2.46
N ARG A 141 8.38 11.47 -2.44
CA ARG A 141 7.60 10.66 -1.53
C ARG A 141 8.32 9.39 -1.13
N LEU A 142 8.33 9.12 0.17
CA LEU A 142 8.85 7.94 0.81
C LEU A 142 7.81 7.41 1.81
N GLN A 143 7.22 6.23 1.55
CA GLN A 143 6.40 5.54 2.54
C GLN A 143 7.15 4.34 3.12
N ILE A 144 7.40 4.36 4.42
CA ILE A 144 8.26 3.39 5.13
C ILE A 144 7.60 2.85 6.40
N ASN A 145 6.29 3.07 6.58
CA ASN A 145 5.59 2.53 7.74
C ASN A 145 5.74 0.99 7.82
N GLY A 146 6.04 0.47 9.01
CA GLY A 146 6.22 -0.97 9.22
C GLY A 146 7.64 -1.49 8.88
N ILE A 147 8.58 -0.63 8.52
CA ILE A 147 10.02 -0.95 8.61
C ILE A 147 10.45 -0.82 10.07
N TYR A 148 11.10 -1.86 10.60
CA TYR A 148 11.53 -1.90 12.00
C TYR A 148 12.85 -1.15 12.20
N GLY A 149 13.04 -0.62 13.41
CA GLY A 149 14.33 -0.07 13.83
C GLY A 149 14.65 1.34 13.33
N ILE A 150 13.73 2.02 12.62
CA ILE A 150 13.93 3.43 12.24
C ILE A 150 13.99 4.29 13.50
N ARG A 151 15.10 5.03 13.68
CA ARG A 151 15.28 5.96 14.80
C ARG A 151 15.05 7.39 14.33
N ARG A 152 14.84 8.30 15.29
CA ARG A 152 14.72 9.74 15.06
C ARG A 152 15.82 10.30 14.14
N ARG A 153 17.06 9.91 14.38
CA ARG A 153 18.24 10.31 13.59
C ARG A 153 18.11 9.93 12.12
N ASP A 154 17.62 8.72 11.88
CA ASP A 154 17.47 8.17 10.53
C ASP A 154 16.36 8.95 9.79
N LEU A 155 15.27 9.28 10.48
CA LEU A 155 14.20 10.13 9.96
C LEU A 155 14.67 11.57 9.67
N GLU A 156 15.49 12.16 10.54
CA GLU A 156 16.10 13.48 10.32
C GLU A 156 16.97 13.47 9.05
N THR A 157 17.81 12.44 8.85
CA THR A 157 18.58 12.26 7.61
C THR A 157 17.68 12.11 6.38
N LEU A 158 16.65 11.27 6.43
CA LEU A 158 15.73 11.10 5.31
C LEU A 158 15.01 12.41 4.97
N SER A 159 14.64 13.18 6.00
CA SER A 159 13.98 14.47 5.83
C SER A 159 14.86 15.48 5.10
N THR A 160 16.18 15.50 5.34
CA THR A 160 17.08 16.42 4.62
C THR A 160 17.29 16.02 3.16
N LEU A 161 17.18 14.74 2.82
CA LEU A 161 17.36 14.23 1.46
C LEU A 161 16.12 14.42 0.57
N ILE A 162 14.92 14.28 1.13
CA ILE A 162 13.64 14.31 0.42
C ILE A 162 13.19 15.75 0.08
N ASP A 163 12.44 15.90 -1.02
CA ASP A 163 11.81 17.16 -1.40
C ASP A 163 10.63 17.50 -0.48
N GLN A 164 10.75 18.59 0.26
CA GLN A 164 9.74 19.07 1.21
C GLN A 164 8.91 20.27 0.69
N THR A 165 9.05 20.65 -0.59
CA THR A 165 8.41 21.85 -1.16
C THR A 165 6.87 21.86 -1.08
N HIS A 166 6.23 20.70 -0.90
CA HIS A 166 4.78 20.54 -0.82
C HIS A 166 4.27 20.14 0.58
N LEU A 167 4.95 20.55 1.66
CA LEU A 167 4.47 20.39 3.04
C LEU A 167 3.09 21.06 3.25
N ARG A 168 2.02 20.37 2.85
CA ARG A 168 0.69 20.62 3.39
C ARG A 168 0.68 20.02 4.78
N THR A 169 0.15 20.78 5.74
CA THR A 169 -0.18 20.29 7.08
C THR A 169 -1.34 19.30 6.92
N HIS A 170 -1.03 18.09 6.43
CA HIS A 170 -1.99 17.03 6.28
C HIS A 170 -2.26 16.46 7.67
N MET A 171 -3.52 16.47 8.09
CA MET A 171 -3.93 15.89 9.35
C MET A 171 -4.09 14.38 9.14
N THR A 172 -3.28 13.59 9.82
CA THR A 172 -3.31 12.12 9.65
C THR A 172 -4.33 11.53 10.61
N LEU A 173 -5.57 11.38 10.12
CA LEU A 173 -6.69 10.87 10.92
C LEU A 173 -6.74 9.33 10.92
N TYR A 174 -6.88 8.74 12.11
CA TYR A 174 -6.84 7.29 12.30
C TYR A 174 -7.91 6.53 11.50
N HIS A 175 -9.16 6.99 11.55
CA HIS A 175 -10.29 6.32 10.90
C HIS A 175 -10.19 6.38 9.37
N GLU A 176 -9.73 7.51 8.82
CA GLU A 176 -9.48 7.65 7.39
C GLU A 176 -8.35 6.70 6.98
N HIS A 177 -7.22 6.74 7.68
CA HIS A 177 -6.09 5.88 7.37
C HIS A 177 -6.44 4.38 7.42
N LYS A 178 -7.24 3.94 8.39
CA LYS A 178 -7.68 2.53 8.50
C LYS A 178 -8.76 2.15 7.47
N SER A 179 -9.50 3.12 6.94
CA SER A 179 -10.53 2.89 5.92
C SER A 179 -9.97 2.88 4.49
N LEU A 180 -8.78 3.45 4.26
CA LEU A 180 -8.20 3.54 2.92
C LEU A 180 -7.65 2.20 2.46
N SER A 181 -7.97 1.84 1.22
CA SER A 181 -7.26 0.78 0.51
C SER A 181 -5.80 1.20 0.27
N THR A 182 -4.92 0.21 0.12
CA THR A 182 -3.53 0.42 -0.25
C THR A 182 -3.36 1.33 -1.47
N LEU A 183 -4.23 1.19 -2.48
CA LEU A 183 -4.22 2.04 -3.68
C LEU A 183 -4.57 3.50 -3.41
N GLN A 184 -5.37 3.77 -2.39
CA GLN A 184 -5.70 5.14 -1.98
C GLN A 184 -4.61 5.74 -1.09
N LEU A 185 -3.94 4.95 -0.24
CA LEU A 185 -2.77 5.41 0.54
C LEU A 185 -1.62 5.88 -0.37
N ILE A 186 -1.46 5.23 -1.54
CA ILE A 186 -0.48 5.63 -2.56
C ILE A 186 -0.76 7.04 -3.13
N LYS A 187 -2.02 7.52 -3.08
CA LYS A 187 -2.44 8.84 -3.61
C LYS A 187 -2.28 10.00 -2.64
N ILE A 188 -2.02 9.73 -1.36
CA ILE A 188 -1.69 10.79 -0.40
C ILE A 188 -0.41 11.50 -0.90
N ASP A 189 -0.28 12.81 -0.72
CA ASP A 189 0.88 13.58 -1.21
C ASP A 189 1.86 13.95 -0.08
N GLU A 190 1.73 13.31 1.07
CA GLU A 190 2.66 13.47 2.20
C GLU A 190 4.06 12.94 1.81
N PRO A 191 5.15 13.71 2.04
CA PRO A 191 6.50 13.31 1.67
C PRO A 191 7.02 12.08 2.42
N ILE A 192 6.72 11.97 3.72
CA ILE A 192 7.08 10.83 4.57
C ILE A 192 5.88 10.47 5.44
N ASP A 193 5.52 9.19 5.50
CA ASP A 193 4.32 8.68 6.19
C ASP A 193 4.51 8.38 7.70
N VAL A 194 5.71 8.64 8.22
CA VAL A 194 6.08 8.39 9.62
C VAL A 194 6.63 9.65 10.27
N ASP A 195 6.38 9.78 11.57
CA ASP A 195 6.83 10.87 12.43
C ASP A 195 7.26 10.32 13.79
N VAL A 196 7.90 11.14 14.63
CA VAL A 196 8.26 10.76 15.99
C VAL A 196 7.05 10.94 16.91
N CYS A 197 6.59 9.84 17.52
CA CYS A 197 5.48 9.88 18.45
C CYS A 197 5.84 10.72 19.70
N PRO A 198 5.06 11.76 20.06
CA PRO A 198 5.36 12.60 21.22
C PRO A 198 5.17 11.90 22.58
N LYS A 199 4.60 10.68 22.60
CA LYS A 199 4.33 9.91 23.82
C LYS A 199 5.40 8.88 24.14
N CYS A 200 5.92 8.19 23.13
CA CYS A 200 6.91 7.11 23.32
C CYS A 200 8.25 7.36 22.61
N ASN A 201 8.38 8.46 21.86
CA ASN A 201 9.58 8.82 21.10
C ASN A 201 9.99 7.78 20.03
N GLN A 202 9.08 6.85 19.68
CA GLN A 202 9.28 5.90 18.59
C GLN A 202 8.85 6.50 17.26
N VAL A 203 9.53 6.11 16.18
CA VAL A 203 9.15 6.48 14.81
C VAL A 203 8.04 5.55 14.32
N GLY A 204 7.01 6.12 13.72
CA GLY A 204 5.91 5.37 13.11
C GLY A 204 4.81 6.31 12.64
N ILE A 205 3.66 5.76 12.23
CA ILE A 205 2.52 6.61 11.87
C ILE A 205 2.02 7.31 13.14
N VAL A 206 1.97 8.64 13.11
CA VAL A 206 1.46 9.47 14.20
C VAL A 206 0.13 10.06 13.76
N TYR A 207 -0.92 9.78 14.54
CA TYR A 207 -2.26 10.24 14.23
C TYR A 207 -2.61 11.51 14.99
N ASP A 208 -3.28 12.42 14.30
CA ASP A 208 -3.85 13.63 14.86
C ASP A 208 -5.22 13.36 15.50
N CYS A 209 -5.65 14.31 16.34
CA CYS A 209 -6.95 14.26 16.98
C CYS A 209 -8.03 14.81 16.05
N PRO A 210 -9.19 14.16 15.90
CA PRO A 210 -10.34 14.73 15.19
C PRO A 210 -11.04 15.86 15.99
N GLN A 211 -10.27 16.66 16.74
CA GLN A 211 -10.59 17.79 17.65
C GLN A 211 -12.05 17.88 18.11
N ASN A 212 -12.97 18.29 17.22
CA ASN A 212 -14.40 18.49 17.47
C ASN A 212 -15.12 17.27 18.07
N LEU A 213 -14.63 16.05 17.82
CA LEU A 213 -15.23 14.81 18.33
C LEU A 213 -14.58 14.31 19.62
N CYS A 214 -13.45 14.88 20.04
CA CYS A 214 -12.71 14.40 21.21
C CYS A 214 -12.97 15.30 22.42
N GLN A 215 -13.41 14.70 23.53
CA GLN A 215 -13.70 15.44 24.77
C GLN A 215 -12.43 15.95 25.49
N ARG A 216 -11.22 15.57 25.02
CA ARG A 216 -9.97 16.03 25.60
C ARG A 216 -9.71 17.48 25.22
N LYS A 217 -9.70 18.36 26.22
CA LYS A 217 -9.58 19.82 26.08
C LYS A 217 -8.24 20.28 25.45
N GLN A 218 -7.23 19.41 25.38
CA GLN A 218 -5.92 19.74 24.81
C GLN A 218 -5.60 18.83 23.60
N VAL A 219 -5.71 19.39 22.39
CA VAL A 219 -5.40 18.72 21.12
C VAL A 219 -4.00 18.10 21.10
N ARG A 220 -3.02 18.78 21.75
CA ARG A 220 -1.62 18.31 21.84
C ARG A 220 -1.47 17.00 22.62
N GLU A 221 -2.37 16.68 23.54
CA GLU A 221 -2.34 15.44 24.30
C GLU A 221 -2.87 14.24 23.51
N CYS A 222 -3.59 14.49 22.41
CA CYS A 222 -4.25 13.50 21.56
C CYS A 222 -3.44 13.09 20.31
N LYS A 223 -2.30 13.75 20.05
CA LYS A 223 -1.38 13.35 18.99
C LYS A 223 -0.51 12.20 19.47
N GLY A 224 -0.39 11.13 18.67
CA GLY A 224 0.39 9.95 19.04
C GLY A 224 0.17 8.76 18.11
N CYS A 225 1.04 7.76 18.18
CA CYS A 225 0.91 6.52 17.40
C CYS A 225 -0.25 5.64 17.90
N GLU A 226 -0.53 4.55 17.16
CA GLU A 226 -1.61 3.60 17.51
C GLU A 226 -1.38 2.85 18.83
N ASN A 227 -0.11 2.65 19.23
CA ASN A 227 0.22 1.96 20.48
C ASN A 227 0.07 2.85 21.73
N CYS A 228 0.27 4.16 21.59
CA CYS A 228 0.19 5.09 22.73
C CYS A 228 -1.22 5.62 22.98
N ILE A 229 -2.05 5.69 21.94
CA ILE A 229 -3.40 6.24 22.02
C ILE A 229 -4.32 5.32 21.22
N ILE A 230 -5.13 4.56 21.96
CA ILE A 230 -6.20 3.73 21.39
C ILE A 230 -7.26 4.66 20.80
N ARG A 231 -7.70 4.38 19.57
CA ARG A 231 -8.67 5.20 18.84
C ARG A 231 -9.77 4.33 18.26
N CYS A 232 -10.97 4.88 18.19
CA CYS A 232 -12.08 4.23 17.52
C CYS A 232 -11.80 4.12 16.01
N VAL A 233 -11.96 2.94 15.43
CA VAL A 233 -11.75 2.71 13.99
C VAL A 233 -12.76 3.45 13.11
N GLU A 234 -13.97 3.73 13.63
CA GLU A 234 -15.05 4.38 12.86
C GLU A 234 -14.91 5.90 12.78
N CYS A 235 -14.55 6.55 13.89
CA CYS A 235 -14.57 8.01 14.01
C CYS A 235 -13.25 8.61 14.47
N GLY A 236 -12.25 7.79 14.80
CA GLY A 236 -10.89 8.21 15.16
C GLY A 236 -10.76 8.85 16.54
N VAL A 237 -11.85 8.97 17.32
CA VAL A 237 -11.78 9.56 18.67
C VAL A 237 -10.92 8.71 19.59
N CYS A 238 -10.18 9.37 20.48
CA CYS A 238 -9.38 8.69 21.49
C CYS A 238 -10.29 7.96 22.49
N VAL A 239 -10.01 6.68 22.72
CA VAL A 239 -10.70 5.85 23.73
C VAL A 239 -9.84 5.84 25.00
N SER A 240 -10.46 6.11 26.15
CA SER A 240 -9.75 6.09 27.44
C SER A 240 -9.37 4.66 27.82
N SER A 241 -8.27 4.47 28.54
CA SER A 241 -7.95 3.17 29.16
C SER A 241 -8.89 2.80 30.32
N THR A 242 -9.62 3.78 30.87
CA THR A 242 -10.54 3.60 32.01
C THR A 242 -11.96 3.22 31.62
N GLN A 243 -12.40 3.61 30.41
CA GLN A 243 -13.62 3.11 29.78
C GLN A 243 -13.14 2.07 28.77
N GLY A 244 -13.08 0.80 29.18
CA GLY A 244 -12.57 -0.27 28.33
C GLY A 244 -13.19 -0.20 26.93
N PRO A 245 -12.41 -0.40 25.87
CA PRO A 245 -12.95 -0.37 24.51
C PRO A 245 -14.04 -1.43 24.37
N GLU A 246 -15.14 -1.08 23.72
CA GLU A 246 -16.18 -2.06 23.41
C GLU A 246 -15.67 -3.00 22.32
N GLU A 247 -15.78 -4.30 22.58
CA GLU A 247 -15.27 -5.32 21.67
C GLU A 247 -16.14 -5.41 20.41
N ALA A 248 -15.54 -5.11 19.26
CA ALA A 248 -16.08 -5.51 17.98
C ALA A 248 -15.80 -7.00 17.70
N LEU A 249 -16.48 -7.58 16.72
CA LEU A 249 -16.15 -8.91 16.18
C LEU A 249 -14.82 -8.92 15.42
N CYS A 250 -14.40 -7.77 14.92
CA CYS A 250 -13.06 -7.55 14.40
C CYS A 250 -12.12 -7.13 15.53
N SER A 251 -10.81 -7.34 15.37
CA SER A 251 -9.78 -6.90 16.33
C SER A 251 -9.64 -5.37 16.46
N ASP A 252 -10.50 -4.60 15.79
CA ASP A 252 -10.50 -3.14 15.82
C ASP A 252 -11.28 -2.61 17.04
N THR A 253 -10.87 -1.45 17.55
CA THR A 253 -11.50 -0.80 18.69
C THR A 253 -12.66 0.11 18.28
N LEU A 254 -13.77 0.06 19.03
CA LEU A 254 -14.90 0.99 18.90
C LEU A 254 -15.08 1.84 20.17
N CYS A 255 -15.46 3.12 20.00
CA CYS A 255 -16.01 3.89 21.11
C CYS A 255 -17.48 3.48 21.34
N LEU A 256 -18.00 3.76 22.53
CA LEU A 256 -19.37 3.42 22.92
C LEU A 256 -20.42 3.93 21.92
N ASP A 257 -20.31 5.19 21.47
CA ASP A 257 -21.26 5.77 20.52
C ASP A 257 -21.29 5.04 19.17
N CYS A 258 -20.13 4.66 18.65
CA CYS A 258 -20.05 3.91 17.40
C CYS A 258 -20.54 2.48 17.59
N TRP A 259 -20.16 1.84 18.69
CA TRP A 259 -20.62 0.49 19.03
C TRP A 259 -22.15 0.42 19.16
N LEU A 260 -22.79 1.42 19.77
CA LEU A 260 -24.24 1.50 19.89
C LEU A 260 -24.95 1.65 18.54
N ARG A 261 -24.38 2.43 17.61
CA ARG A 261 -24.96 2.71 16.30
C ARG A 261 -24.76 1.61 15.26
N LEU A 262 -23.74 0.77 15.42
CA LEU A 262 -23.46 -0.30 14.48
C LEU A 262 -24.47 -1.46 14.62
N PRO A 263 -24.86 -2.12 13.51
CA PRO A 263 -25.65 -3.35 13.54
C PRO A 263 -24.93 -4.46 14.32
N LYS A 264 -25.64 -5.15 15.21
CA LYS A 264 -25.08 -6.18 16.10
C LYS A 264 -25.58 -7.55 15.74
N CYS A 265 -24.72 -8.55 15.89
CA CYS A 265 -25.10 -9.94 15.71
C CYS A 265 -26.21 -10.29 16.72
N ASN A 266 -27.30 -10.90 16.25
CA ASN A 266 -28.44 -11.25 17.10
C ASN A 266 -28.08 -12.21 18.25
N PHE A 267 -26.99 -12.98 18.15
CA PHE A 267 -26.56 -13.92 19.20
C PHE A 267 -25.54 -13.31 20.16
N CYS A 268 -24.37 -12.89 19.66
CA CYS A 268 -23.30 -12.41 20.53
C CYS A 268 -23.39 -10.92 20.87
N ASN A 269 -24.35 -10.19 20.26
CA ASN A 269 -24.55 -8.75 20.45
C ASN A 269 -23.30 -7.90 20.15
N LYS A 270 -22.41 -8.38 19.28
CA LYS A 270 -21.21 -7.65 18.85
C LYS A 270 -21.35 -7.17 17.40
N PRO A 271 -20.88 -5.95 17.06
CA PRO A 271 -20.87 -5.44 15.69
C PRO A 271 -19.55 -5.76 14.95
N TYR A 272 -19.57 -5.69 13.62
CA TYR A 272 -18.36 -5.41 12.83
C TYR A 272 -18.17 -3.90 12.70
N CYS A 273 -16.92 -3.42 12.57
CA CYS A 273 -16.68 -2.10 12.01
C CYS A 273 -17.16 -2.06 10.54
N LYS A 274 -17.50 -0.89 10.00
CA LYS A 274 -18.06 -0.73 8.64
C LYS A 274 -17.20 -1.39 7.59
N ARG A 275 -15.88 -1.17 7.65
CA ARG A 275 -14.91 -1.79 6.72
C ARG A 275 -15.10 -3.30 6.62
N HIS A 276 -15.16 -4.00 7.77
CA HIS A 276 -15.33 -5.45 7.79
C HIS A 276 -16.80 -5.89 7.64
N GLY A 277 -17.75 -5.03 7.95
CA GLY A 277 -19.18 -5.26 7.75
C GLY A 277 -19.52 -5.29 6.26
N ASP A 278 -19.04 -4.33 5.48
CA ASP A 278 -19.29 -4.22 4.05
C ASP A 278 -18.67 -5.39 3.26
N GLU A 279 -17.48 -5.83 3.65
CA GLU A 279 -16.84 -7.04 3.10
C GLU A 279 -17.67 -8.32 3.32
N ARG A 280 -18.54 -8.35 4.34
CA ARG A 280 -19.34 -9.52 4.75
C ARG A 280 -20.85 -9.38 4.46
N ALA A 281 -21.33 -8.17 4.20
CA ALA A 281 -22.73 -7.84 3.94
C ALA A 281 -23.27 -8.39 2.61
N ILE A 282 -22.42 -9.01 1.78
CA ILE A 282 -22.82 -9.70 0.54
C ILE A 282 -23.71 -10.93 0.81
N SER A 283 -23.90 -11.37 2.07
CA SER A 283 -24.58 -12.66 2.36
C SER A 283 -25.87 -12.62 3.20
N VAL A 284 -26.47 -11.47 3.53
CA VAL A 284 -27.63 -11.45 4.46
C VAL A 284 -28.95 -11.11 3.75
N SER A 285 -29.82 -12.11 3.66
CA SER A 285 -31.22 -12.00 3.25
C SER A 285 -31.99 -11.04 4.17
N ARG A 286 -32.82 -10.17 3.59
CA ARG A 286 -33.48 -9.01 4.25
C ARG A 286 -34.53 -9.34 5.34
N SER A 287 -34.75 -10.60 5.71
CA SER A 287 -35.84 -11.00 6.63
C SER A 287 -35.41 -11.68 7.94
N SER A 288 -34.14 -12.08 8.08
CA SER A 288 -33.59 -12.66 9.32
C SER A 288 -32.42 -11.79 9.75
N GLY A 289 -32.48 -11.18 10.93
CA GLY A 289 -31.46 -10.22 11.38
C GLY A 289 -30.01 -10.71 11.29
N PHE A 290 -29.07 -9.80 11.46
CA PHE A 290 -27.65 -10.03 11.21
C PHE A 290 -27.06 -11.12 12.14
N LEU A 291 -26.39 -12.12 11.56
CA LEU A 291 -25.62 -13.15 12.25
C LEU A 291 -24.15 -13.05 11.83
N CYS A 292 -23.23 -13.04 12.80
CA CYS A 292 -21.80 -13.03 12.50
C CYS A 292 -21.29 -14.43 12.17
N ASP A 293 -20.16 -14.50 11.46
CA ASP A 293 -19.60 -15.78 10.98
C ASP A 293 -19.33 -16.76 12.13
N ALA A 294 -18.75 -16.27 13.24
CA ALA A 294 -18.50 -17.10 14.42
C ALA A 294 -19.79 -17.72 14.99
N CYS A 295 -20.88 -16.95 15.04
CA CYS A 295 -22.17 -17.46 15.47
C CYS A 295 -22.89 -18.26 14.38
N ARG A 296 -22.53 -18.13 13.10
CA ARG A 296 -23.10 -18.94 12.03
C ARG A 296 -22.50 -20.34 12.00
N PHE A 297 -21.19 -20.46 12.24
CA PHE A 297 -20.50 -21.75 12.30
C PHE A 297 -20.86 -22.60 13.52
N ASN A 298 -21.23 -21.98 14.64
CA ASN A 298 -21.60 -22.73 15.85
C ASN A 298 -23.04 -23.28 15.84
N PHE A 299 -23.84 -22.98 14.81
CA PHE A 299 -25.26 -23.35 14.73
C PHE A 299 -25.63 -24.09 13.43
N ASN A 300 -24.64 -24.60 12.69
CA ASN A 300 -24.81 -25.52 11.56
C ASN A 300 -24.23 -26.89 11.89
#